data_AF-A0A1E3NYB2-F1
#
_entry.id   AF-A0A1E3NYB2-F1
#
_cell.length_a   1.000
_cell.length_b   1.000
_cell.length_c   1.000
_cell.angle_alpha   90.00
_cell.angle_beta   90.00
_cell.angle_gamma   90.00
#
_symmetry.space_group_name_H-M   'P 1'
#
loop_
_entity.id
_entity.type
_entity.pdbx_description
1 polymer ?
#
loop_
_entity_poly.entity_id
_entity_poly.type
_entity_poly.pdbx_seq_one_letter_code
_entity_poly.pdbx_strand_id
1 'polypeptide(L)'
;MNKEIQLLLLDEVTTNNEKMNQIYELLKISSEIIEQFEEQGLEHDNLLIIHYRNAREILKILDRSDYLEFYIKLLEFGCSTASSNSINEIRHALSHGEPHEQEVFEFAAIFTHADKETVDFLKRKMLTFYSFDMIKQIVVKYIQKGEPEKVEFYMEYLLTKYALDKDKLGHHDQKILTSKLYEVLTYHAVRLKNYESAIGLLETVKNNGIEISPKLLHILATSFRQKKMFDAVLVVLRKAAEMMEYQNVGNFYKNMIIGELLITLRAKFPDNPKVLISQFISIFPGSEIMLNQLGLLSLIYNGTVDEIGNLNNNLPVSKSEVSDFIKITDGYPTIENMTELYITVLNHIGLHKHKYSSEFVFNELFNKFKDYVVQVQEANIPNHPFSKDKMDEGIVNVFVRRTIEDLKNPSLATAFLKSFLQTCDFRRFDGRAASMILYFNRDNAEHYELDELITIMGKLHAPLGFYAITAMILRNDKRMNYEEAYEWYKKLLTLGKSITHFDLIQVIKKHGWELPEDFDHSLLKLQYMNLQDRREIEFEQDNDEVVINDPEFVQNLSATLDEVVTK
;
A
#
# COMPACT_ATOMS: atom_id res chain seq x y z
N MET A 1 -16.18 31.09 26.63
CA MET A 1 -17.42 31.40 25.88
C MET A 1 -17.17 30.88 24.47
N ASN A 2 -17.73 29.72 24.08
CA ASN A 2 -17.54 29.19 22.72
C ASN A 2 -18.27 30.12 21.75
N LYS A 3 -17.51 30.89 20.96
CA LYS A 3 -18.05 31.80 19.96
C LYS A 3 -18.20 31.03 18.64
N GLU A 4 -19.21 30.18 18.60
CA GLU A 4 -19.62 29.51 17.37
C GLU A 4 -20.29 30.53 16.45
N ILE A 5 -19.87 30.59 15.19
CA ILE A 5 -20.71 31.23 14.17
C ILE A 5 -21.97 30.39 14.08
N GLN A 6 -23.08 30.87 14.64
CA GLN A 6 -24.40 30.34 14.33
C GLN A 6 -24.87 30.97 13.03
N LEU A 7 -24.63 30.30 11.91
CA LEU A 7 -25.32 30.60 10.66
C LEU A 7 -26.80 30.31 10.90
N LEU A 8 -27.62 31.36 11.04
CA LEU A 8 -29.05 31.24 10.82
C LEU A 8 -29.23 30.81 9.37
N LEU A 9 -29.77 29.60 9.20
CA LEU A 9 -29.94 28.94 7.91
C LEU A 9 -30.57 29.91 6.90
N LEU A 10 -29.85 30.04 5.79
CA LEU A 10 -30.16 30.86 4.63
C LEU A 10 -31.55 30.50 4.08
N ASP A 11 -32.40 31.50 3.83
CA ASP A 11 -33.75 31.33 3.27
C ASP A 11 -33.73 30.42 2.02
N GLU A 12 -34.74 29.56 1.87
CA GLU A 12 -34.88 28.58 0.76
C GLU A 12 -34.90 29.24 -0.63
N VAL A 13 -35.11 30.56 -0.70
CA VAL A 13 -35.33 31.32 -1.94
C VAL A 13 -34.03 31.88 -2.57
N THR A 14 -32.88 31.78 -1.90
CA THR A 14 -31.60 32.37 -2.37
C THR A 14 -30.76 31.39 -3.19
N THR A 15 -30.06 31.90 -4.21
CA THR A 15 -29.13 31.11 -5.04
C THR A 15 -27.87 30.70 -4.25
N ASN A 16 -27.19 29.64 -4.66
CA ASN A 16 -25.96 29.18 -3.98
C ASN A 16 -24.86 30.27 -3.94
N ASN A 17 -24.72 31.06 -5.01
CA ASN A 17 -23.75 32.16 -5.04
C ASN A 17 -24.08 33.28 -4.04
N GLU A 18 -25.36 33.65 -3.90
CA GLU A 18 -25.78 34.64 -2.90
C GLU A 18 -25.55 34.13 -1.49
N LYS A 19 -25.81 32.83 -1.25
CA LYS A 19 -25.53 32.16 0.02
C LYS A 19 -24.05 32.21 0.37
N MET A 20 -23.17 31.91 -0.58
CA MET A 20 -21.71 31.97 -0.40
C MET A 20 -21.21 33.39 -0.10
N ASN A 21 -21.73 34.40 -0.82
CA ASN A 21 -21.38 35.80 -0.54
C ASN A 21 -21.79 36.21 0.88
N GLN A 22 -22.97 35.80 1.35
CA GLN A 22 -23.40 36.05 2.73
C GLN A 22 -22.48 35.36 3.75
N ILE A 23 -22.04 34.13 3.47
CA ILE A 23 -21.07 33.42 4.31
C ILE A 23 -19.75 34.19 4.38
N TYR A 24 -19.24 34.70 3.26
CA TYR A 24 -18.01 35.49 3.24
C TYR A 24 -18.14 36.80 4.02
N GLU A 25 -19.25 37.51 3.88
CA GLU A 25 -19.52 38.72 4.68
C GLU A 25 -19.59 38.41 6.18
N LEU A 26 -20.21 37.30 6.56
CA LEU A 26 -20.28 36.88 7.97
C LEU A 26 -18.90 36.51 8.53
N LEU A 27 -18.06 35.82 7.74
CA LEU A 27 -16.68 35.51 8.12
C LEU A 27 -15.86 36.80 8.30
N LYS A 28 -16.01 37.75 7.37
CA LYS A 28 -15.35 39.05 7.42
C LYS A 28 -15.74 39.85 8.66
N ILE A 29 -17.05 40.03 8.91
CA ILE A 29 -17.55 40.73 10.10
C ILE A 29 -17.05 40.06 11.38
N SER A 30 -17.05 38.72 11.41
CA SER A 30 -16.55 37.97 12.56
C SER A 30 -15.05 38.19 12.79
N SER A 31 -14.25 38.26 11.73
CA SER A 31 -12.82 38.57 11.79
C SER A 31 -12.57 39.99 12.31
N GLU A 32 -13.28 40.99 11.78
CA GLU A 32 -13.17 42.40 12.21
C GLU A 32 -13.52 42.57 13.70
N ILE A 33 -14.55 41.86 14.17
CA ILE A 33 -14.92 41.85 15.59
C ILE A 33 -13.79 41.27 16.46
N ILE A 34 -13.12 40.20 16.00
CA ILE A 34 -12.00 39.60 16.74
C ILE A 34 -10.82 40.58 16.82
N GLU A 35 -10.46 41.22 15.71
CA GLU A 35 -9.40 42.23 15.66
C GLU A 35 -9.66 43.39 16.64
N GLN A 36 -10.89 43.89 16.70
CA GLN A 36 -11.27 44.94 17.66
C GLN A 36 -11.14 44.51 19.13
N PHE A 37 -11.36 43.22 19.44
CA PHE A 37 -11.14 42.71 20.79
C PHE A 37 -9.65 42.61 21.13
N GLU A 38 -8.81 42.23 20.17
CA GLU A 38 -7.36 42.19 20.34
C GLU A 38 -6.77 43.59 20.57
N GLU A 39 -7.23 44.60 19.83
CA GLU A 39 -6.83 46.01 20.01
C GLU A 39 -7.16 46.55 21.41
N GLN A 40 -8.20 46.02 22.05
CA GLN A 40 -8.60 46.38 23.41
C GLN A 40 -7.80 45.66 24.50
N GLY A 41 -6.79 44.86 24.14
CA GLY A 41 -5.92 44.15 25.08
C GLY A 41 -6.61 43.02 25.81
N LEU A 42 -7.75 42.54 25.29
CA LEU A 42 -8.42 41.36 25.82
C LEU A 42 -7.67 40.14 25.29
N GLU A 43 -6.77 39.56 26.10
CA GLU A 43 -6.06 38.31 25.76
C GLU A 43 -7.08 37.23 25.36
N HIS A 44 -7.11 36.89 24.08
CA HIS A 44 -8.06 35.95 23.52
C HIS A 44 -7.34 34.98 22.58
N ASP A 45 -7.13 33.77 23.07
CA ASP A 45 -6.62 32.59 22.35
C ASP A 45 -7.68 32.02 21.36
N ASN A 46 -8.48 32.88 20.72
CA ASN A 46 -9.75 32.45 20.08
C ASN A 46 -9.69 32.55 18.56
N LEU A 47 -9.45 31.40 17.91
CA LEU A 47 -9.71 31.22 16.50
C LEU A 47 -11.22 31.26 16.20
N LEU A 48 -11.59 31.82 15.05
CA LEU A 48 -12.95 31.73 14.54
C LEU A 48 -13.26 30.26 14.20
N ILE A 49 -14.37 29.71 14.73
CA ILE A 49 -14.74 28.30 14.50
C ILE A 49 -16.08 28.24 13.78
N ILE A 50 -16.08 27.58 12.61
CA ILE A 50 -17.33 27.18 11.96
C ILE A 50 -17.83 25.91 12.65
N HIS A 51 -19.04 25.99 13.23
CA HIS A 51 -19.70 24.86 13.85
C HIS A 51 -20.01 23.76 12.82
N TYR A 52 -19.92 22.49 13.20
CA TYR A 52 -20.00 21.36 12.27
C TYR A 52 -21.28 21.32 11.42
N ARG A 53 -22.43 21.77 11.97
CA ARG A 53 -23.70 21.86 11.22
C ARG A 53 -23.59 22.84 10.07
N ASN A 54 -22.96 23.98 10.32
CA ASN A 54 -22.79 25.05 9.36
C ASN A 54 -21.78 24.66 8.28
N ALA A 55 -20.67 24.03 8.68
CA ALA A 55 -19.72 23.47 7.73
C ALA A 55 -20.34 22.43 6.79
N ARG A 56 -21.27 21.60 7.29
CA ARG A 56 -22.01 20.63 6.47
C ARG A 56 -22.97 21.29 5.49
N GLU A 57 -23.69 22.34 5.87
CA GLU A 57 -24.58 23.05 4.96
C GLU A 57 -23.81 23.83 3.89
N ILE A 58 -22.66 24.44 4.26
CA ILE A 58 -21.75 25.08 3.30
C ILE A 58 -21.30 24.05 2.25
N LEU A 59 -20.91 22.85 2.67
CA LEU A 59 -20.42 21.83 1.75
C LEU A 59 -21.49 21.33 0.76
N LYS A 60 -22.79 21.43 1.10
CA LYS A 60 -23.88 21.08 0.17
C LYS A 60 -24.08 22.09 -0.95
N ILE A 61 -23.66 23.34 -0.74
CA ILE A 61 -23.83 24.44 -1.71
C ILE A 61 -22.54 24.79 -2.44
N LEU A 62 -21.40 24.27 -1.98
CA LEU A 62 -20.07 24.52 -2.53
C LEU A 62 -19.72 23.44 -3.56
N ASP A 63 -19.47 23.85 -4.81
CA ASP A 63 -18.95 22.95 -5.84
C ASP A 63 -17.44 22.71 -5.64
N ARG A 64 -16.91 21.57 -6.12
CA ARG A 64 -15.49 21.21 -5.96
C ARG A 64 -14.54 22.26 -6.55
N SER A 65 -14.97 22.97 -7.60
CA SER A 65 -14.21 24.07 -8.22
C SER A 65 -13.94 25.22 -7.25
N ASP A 66 -14.82 25.41 -6.27
CA ASP A 66 -14.80 26.60 -5.40
C ASP A 66 -14.10 26.32 -4.07
N TYR A 67 -13.62 25.08 -3.87
CA TYR A 67 -12.98 24.64 -2.63
C TYR A 67 -11.72 25.45 -2.31
N LEU A 68 -10.93 25.77 -3.33
CA LEU A 68 -9.70 26.54 -3.17
C LEU A 68 -10.01 27.97 -2.72
N GLU A 69 -10.91 28.65 -3.40
CA GLU A 69 -11.31 30.03 -3.08
C GLU A 69 -11.90 30.10 -1.67
N PHE A 70 -12.80 29.18 -1.35
CA PHE A 70 -13.38 29.10 -0.01
C PHE A 70 -12.31 28.86 1.05
N TYR A 71 -11.36 27.96 0.81
CA TYR A 71 -10.28 27.69 1.75
C TYR A 71 -9.37 28.91 1.96
N ILE A 72 -9.03 29.65 0.90
CA ILE A 72 -8.28 30.91 1.00
C ILE A 72 -9.04 31.91 1.88
N LYS A 73 -10.36 32.05 1.70
CA LYS A 73 -11.19 32.94 2.52
C LYS A 73 -11.20 32.53 3.99
N LEU A 74 -11.22 31.23 4.29
CA LEU A 74 -11.09 30.76 5.68
C LEU A 74 -9.77 31.18 6.32
N LEU A 75 -8.65 31.09 5.57
CA LEU A 75 -7.34 31.51 6.04
C LEU A 75 -7.23 33.04 6.20
N GLU A 76 -7.80 33.78 5.26
CA GLU A 76 -7.88 35.25 5.26
C GLU A 76 -8.58 35.73 6.54
N PHE A 77 -9.78 35.20 6.82
CA PHE A 77 -10.64 35.61 7.94
C PHE A 77 -10.37 34.93 9.28
N GLY A 78 -9.20 34.29 9.47
CA GLY A 78 -8.86 33.80 10.80
C GLY A 78 -9.59 32.54 11.25
N CYS A 79 -10.19 31.77 10.34
CA CYS A 79 -10.97 30.59 10.70
C CYS A 79 -10.07 29.38 10.97
N SER A 80 -10.27 28.75 12.14
CA SER A 80 -9.72 27.45 12.43
C SER A 80 -10.19 26.45 11.38
N THR A 81 -9.23 25.88 10.64
CA THR A 81 -9.53 24.83 9.67
C THR A 81 -9.59 23.44 10.32
N ALA A 82 -9.29 23.34 11.62
CA ALA A 82 -9.24 22.08 12.37
C ALA A 82 -10.57 21.66 13.00
N SER A 83 -11.65 22.44 12.83
CA SER A 83 -12.82 22.38 13.71
C SER A 83 -13.94 21.40 13.32
N SER A 84 -13.99 20.88 12.08
CA SER A 84 -15.08 19.98 11.67
C SER A 84 -14.73 19.01 10.55
N ASN A 85 -15.38 17.84 10.54
CA ASN A 85 -15.22 16.82 9.49
C ASN A 85 -15.51 17.36 8.08
N SER A 86 -16.48 18.26 7.90
CA SER A 86 -16.79 18.82 6.58
C SER A 86 -15.66 19.71 6.05
N ILE A 87 -14.96 20.44 6.92
CA ILE A 87 -13.74 21.19 6.51
C ILE A 87 -12.59 20.20 6.25
N ASN A 88 -12.55 19.04 6.91
CA ASN A 88 -11.58 17.99 6.58
C ASN A 88 -11.75 17.47 5.16
N GLU A 89 -12.97 17.38 4.64
CA GLU A 89 -13.24 16.96 3.26
C GLU A 89 -12.63 17.94 2.24
N ILE A 90 -12.85 19.25 2.43
CA ILE A 90 -12.24 20.29 1.59
C ILE A 90 -10.71 20.19 1.66
N ARG A 91 -10.14 20.08 2.87
CA ARG A 91 -8.68 19.97 3.05
C ARG A 91 -8.09 18.73 2.39
N HIS A 92 -8.76 17.60 2.53
CA HIS A 92 -8.34 16.35 1.90
C HIS A 92 -8.38 16.48 0.37
N ALA A 93 -9.41 17.14 -0.16
CA ALA A 93 -9.53 17.38 -1.59
C ALA A 93 -8.42 18.31 -2.13
N LEU A 94 -8.05 19.37 -1.39
CA LEU A 94 -6.96 20.28 -1.78
C LEU A 94 -5.58 19.64 -1.63
N SER A 95 -5.35 18.84 -0.59
CA SER A 95 -4.04 18.19 -0.37
C SER A 95 -3.68 17.14 -1.42
N HIS A 96 -4.70 16.59 -2.10
CA HIS A 96 -4.60 15.66 -3.23
C HIS A 96 -5.04 16.29 -4.56
N GLY A 97 -5.26 17.61 -4.57
CA GLY A 97 -5.77 18.34 -5.72
C GLY A 97 -4.69 18.70 -6.73
N GLU A 98 -4.99 19.68 -7.58
CA GLU A 98 -4.06 20.24 -8.55
C GLU A 98 -2.82 20.87 -7.87
N PRO A 99 -1.66 21.02 -8.54
CA PRO A 99 -0.44 21.52 -7.92
C PRO A 99 -0.59 22.85 -7.17
N HIS A 100 -1.35 23.80 -7.73
CA HIS A 100 -1.61 25.09 -7.12
C HIS A 100 -2.51 24.98 -5.86
N GLU A 101 -3.43 24.01 -5.82
CA GLU A 101 -4.24 23.72 -4.62
C GLU A 101 -3.37 23.15 -3.50
N GLN A 102 -2.44 22.26 -3.85
CA GLN A 102 -1.47 21.70 -2.91
C GLN A 102 -0.53 22.79 -2.36
N GLU A 103 -0.06 23.70 -3.21
CA GLU A 103 0.79 24.82 -2.80
C GLU A 103 0.12 25.74 -1.77
N VAL A 104 -1.17 26.05 -1.95
CA VAL A 104 -1.95 26.83 -0.99
C VAL A 104 -2.15 26.04 0.31
N PHE A 105 -2.52 24.76 0.22
CA PHE A 105 -2.66 23.90 1.39
C PHE A 105 -1.32 23.72 2.15
N GLU A 106 -0.19 23.79 1.49
CA GLU A 106 1.12 23.60 2.13
C GLU A 106 1.74 24.92 2.59
N PHE A 107 1.09 26.06 2.36
CA PHE A 107 1.70 27.38 2.54
C PHE A 107 3.04 27.48 1.79
N ALA A 108 3.14 26.89 0.59
CA ALA A 108 4.38 26.83 -0.20
C ALA A 108 4.93 28.22 -0.53
N ALA A 109 4.08 29.25 -0.53
CA ALA A 109 4.46 30.66 -0.65
C ALA A 109 5.54 31.08 0.37
N ILE A 110 5.55 30.50 1.57
CA ILE A 110 6.57 30.81 2.59
C ILE A 110 7.98 30.42 2.10
N PHE A 111 8.07 29.35 1.30
CA PHE A 111 9.32 28.86 0.76
C PHE A 111 9.77 29.65 -0.48
N THR A 112 8.83 30.20 -1.26
CA THR A 112 9.11 30.82 -2.57
C THR A 112 9.17 32.34 -2.57
N HIS A 113 8.61 33.01 -1.56
CA HIS A 113 8.56 34.48 -1.50
C HIS A 113 9.79 35.09 -0.80
N ALA A 114 10.30 36.19 -1.34
CA ALA A 114 11.48 36.87 -0.82
C ALA A 114 11.18 37.93 0.27
N ASP A 115 9.92 38.39 0.37
CA ASP A 115 9.54 39.43 1.32
C ASP A 115 9.39 38.86 2.74
N LYS A 116 10.18 39.41 3.67
CA LYS A 116 10.25 38.94 5.06
C LYS A 116 8.96 39.16 5.83
N GLU A 117 8.25 40.26 5.57
CA GLU A 117 7.02 40.60 6.28
C GLU A 117 5.88 39.62 5.92
N THR A 118 5.74 39.32 4.63
CA THR A 118 4.80 38.33 4.11
C THR A 118 5.13 36.93 4.64
N VAL A 119 6.41 36.56 4.63
CA VAL A 119 6.87 35.28 5.21
C VAL A 119 6.48 35.20 6.68
N ASP A 120 6.81 36.21 7.50
CA ASP A 120 6.51 36.21 8.94
C ASP A 120 5.00 36.23 9.22
N PHE A 121 4.19 36.86 8.36
CA PHE A 121 2.73 36.80 8.42
C PHE A 121 2.21 35.39 8.15
N LEU A 122 2.64 34.75 7.05
CA LEU A 122 2.22 33.41 6.68
C LEU A 122 2.71 32.36 7.69
N LYS A 123 3.91 32.52 8.24
CA LYS A 123 4.44 31.67 9.34
C LYS A 123 3.51 31.69 10.55
N ARG A 124 3.10 32.88 10.99
CA ARG A 124 2.15 33.04 12.09
C ARG A 124 0.82 32.36 11.77
N LYS A 125 0.26 32.61 10.59
CA LYS A 125 -1.01 32.01 10.15
C LYS A 125 -0.94 30.48 10.11
N MET A 126 0.13 29.90 9.58
CA MET A 126 0.35 28.45 9.58
C MET A 126 0.40 27.88 11.01
N LEU A 127 1.19 28.46 11.91
CA LEU A 127 1.31 27.99 13.29
C LEU A 127 0.02 28.17 14.09
N THR A 128 -0.82 29.16 13.77
CA THR A 128 -2.10 29.36 14.44
C THR A 128 -3.17 28.40 13.90
N PHE A 129 -3.32 28.28 12.57
CA PHE A 129 -4.42 27.53 11.97
C PHE A 129 -4.18 26.03 11.83
N TYR A 130 -2.93 25.60 11.68
CA TYR A 130 -2.64 24.19 11.43
C TYR A 130 -2.47 23.48 12.76
N SER A 131 -3.09 22.31 12.87
CA SER A 131 -2.80 21.41 13.98
C SER A 131 -1.43 20.74 13.76
N PHE A 132 -0.85 20.23 14.84
CA PHE A 132 0.35 19.40 14.75
C PHE A 132 0.22 18.28 13.71
N ASP A 133 -0.94 17.61 13.65
CA ASP A 133 -1.19 16.52 12.70
C ASP A 133 -1.17 16.97 11.24
N MET A 134 -1.62 18.19 10.94
CA MET A 134 -1.58 18.74 9.57
C MET A 134 -0.15 19.00 9.12
N ILE A 135 0.66 19.65 9.97
CA ILE A 135 2.07 19.90 9.66
C ILE A 135 2.82 18.57 9.54
N LYS A 136 2.51 17.59 10.42
CA LYS A 136 3.04 16.22 10.33
C LYS A 136 2.74 15.58 8.98
N GLN A 137 1.52 15.73 8.44
CA GLN A 137 1.17 15.17 7.13
C GLN A 137 2.02 15.76 6.00
N ILE A 138 2.24 17.08 6.01
CA ILE A 138 3.10 17.77 5.03
C ILE A 138 4.55 17.27 5.13
N VAL A 139 5.09 17.18 6.34
CA VAL A 139 6.46 16.67 6.57
C VAL A 139 6.59 15.23 6.08
N VAL A 140 5.65 14.35 6.44
CA VAL A 140 5.66 12.94 6.01
C VAL A 140 5.55 12.81 4.49
N LYS A 141 4.70 13.62 3.83
CA LYS A 141 4.59 13.69 2.36
C LYS A 141 5.95 14.00 1.74
N TYR A 142 6.67 15.00 2.25
CA TYR A 142 7.99 15.37 1.71
C TYR A 142 9.11 14.38 2.05
N ILE A 143 9.04 13.69 3.19
CA ILE A 143 9.92 12.55 3.49
C ILE A 143 9.71 11.44 2.45
N GLN A 144 8.46 11.12 2.12
CA GLN A 144 8.10 10.12 1.11
C GLN A 144 8.62 10.51 -0.27
N LYS A 145 8.34 11.75 -0.72
CA LYS A 145 8.83 12.31 -1.99
C LYS A 145 10.37 12.39 -2.07
N GLY A 146 11.06 12.42 -0.93
CA GLY A 146 12.51 12.50 -0.89
C GLY A 146 13.05 13.91 -1.19
N GLU A 147 12.33 14.94 -0.76
CA GLU A 147 12.70 16.36 -0.94
C GLU A 147 13.30 16.92 0.37
N PRO A 148 14.61 16.76 0.63
CA PRO A 148 15.21 17.04 1.94
C PRO A 148 15.10 18.51 2.36
N GLU A 149 15.22 19.45 1.42
CA GLU A 149 15.11 20.88 1.67
C GLU A 149 13.74 21.25 2.25
N LYS A 150 12.67 20.71 1.67
CA LYS A 150 11.31 20.92 2.18
C LYS A 150 11.05 20.18 3.48
N VAL A 151 11.66 19.00 3.68
CA VAL A 151 11.56 18.31 4.98
C VAL A 151 12.18 19.15 6.07
N GLU A 152 13.40 19.65 5.89
CA GLU A 152 14.07 20.51 6.86
C GLU A 152 13.24 21.77 7.17
N PHE A 153 12.75 22.43 6.11
CA PHE A 153 11.88 23.59 6.23
C PHE A 153 10.63 23.31 7.05
N TYR A 154 9.82 22.31 6.68
CA TYR A 154 8.56 22.00 7.38
C TYR A 154 8.78 21.36 8.77
N MET A 155 9.92 20.72 9.02
CA MET A 155 10.27 20.17 10.32
C MET A 155 10.44 21.28 11.37
N GLU A 156 10.97 22.45 11.00
CA GLU A 156 11.07 23.61 11.89
C GLU A 156 9.69 24.02 12.42
N TYR A 157 8.68 24.06 11.53
CA TYR A 157 7.30 24.37 11.91
C TYR A 157 6.68 23.29 12.77
N LEU A 158 6.97 22.02 12.48
CA LEU A 158 6.47 20.90 13.27
C LEU A 158 7.00 20.96 14.72
N LEU A 159 8.29 21.26 14.88
CA LEU A 159 8.94 21.42 16.18
C LEU A 159 8.44 22.66 16.93
N THR A 160 8.24 23.77 16.20
CA THR A 160 7.67 24.99 16.78
C THR A 160 6.24 24.75 17.26
N LYS A 161 5.41 24.10 16.44
CA LYS A 161 4.03 23.73 16.80
C LYS A 161 4.00 22.75 17.97
N TYR A 162 4.92 21.79 18.01
CA TYR A 162 5.10 20.89 19.15
C TYR A 162 5.34 21.65 20.45
N ALA A 163 6.28 22.61 20.44
CA ALA A 163 6.59 23.41 21.62
C ALA A 163 5.37 24.23 22.09
N LEU A 164 4.66 24.87 21.16
CA LEU A 164 3.45 25.66 21.45
C LEU A 164 2.30 24.81 22.02
N ASP A 165 2.06 23.64 21.43
CA ASP A 165 0.94 22.78 21.82
C ASP A 165 1.24 22.02 23.12
N LYS A 166 2.49 21.57 23.31
CA LYS A 166 2.89 20.76 24.48
C LYS A 166 2.56 21.47 25.80
N ASP A 167 2.89 22.75 25.91
CA ASP A 167 2.72 23.52 27.15
C ASP A 167 1.24 23.74 27.51
N LYS A 168 0.34 23.65 26.52
CA LYS A 168 -1.11 23.79 26.70
C LYS A 168 -1.82 22.48 27.05
N LEU A 169 -1.15 21.33 26.89
CA LEU A 169 -1.75 20.00 27.01
C LEU A 169 -1.53 19.36 28.38
N GLY A 170 -2.47 18.51 28.80
CA GLY A 170 -2.27 17.64 29.97
C GLY A 170 -1.19 16.58 29.73
N HIS A 171 -0.63 16.02 30.80
CA HIS A 171 0.50 15.08 30.72
C HIS A 171 0.25 13.86 29.80
N HIS A 172 -0.99 13.35 29.74
CA HIS A 172 -1.35 12.25 28.84
C HIS A 172 -1.28 12.67 27.35
N ASP A 173 -1.88 13.81 27.01
CA ASP A 173 -1.89 14.33 25.63
C ASP A 173 -0.51 14.79 25.18
N GLN A 174 0.33 15.31 26.10
CA GLN A 174 1.73 15.59 25.83
C GLN A 174 2.50 14.33 25.42
N LYS A 175 2.24 13.18 26.06
CA LYS A 175 2.87 11.90 25.68
C LYS A 175 2.44 11.46 24.29
N ILE A 176 1.16 11.60 23.95
CA ILE A 176 0.64 11.28 22.61
C ILE A 176 1.28 12.18 21.55
N LEU A 177 1.31 13.50 21.80
CA LEU A 177 1.94 14.47 20.91
C LEU A 177 3.42 14.16 20.71
N THR A 178 4.12 13.82 21.79
CA THR A 178 5.53 13.45 21.76
C THR A 178 5.77 12.15 20.99
N SER A 179 4.91 11.14 21.17
CA SER A 179 4.94 9.90 20.36
C SER A 179 4.86 10.22 18.86
N LYS A 180 3.89 11.05 18.46
CA LYS A 180 3.71 11.44 17.06
C LYS A 180 4.92 12.17 16.49
N LEU A 181 5.63 12.97 17.30
CA LEU A 181 6.87 13.63 16.88
C LEU A 181 7.99 12.60 16.66
N TYR A 182 8.21 11.69 17.62
CA TYR A 182 9.23 10.64 17.49
C TYR A 182 8.99 9.73 16.29
N GLU A 183 7.73 9.45 15.93
CA GLU A 183 7.40 8.73 14.69
C GLU A 183 7.96 9.43 13.46
N VAL A 184 7.74 10.75 13.34
CA VAL A 184 8.19 11.54 12.20
C VAL A 184 9.72 11.59 12.15
N LEU A 185 10.37 11.84 13.28
CA LEU A 185 11.83 11.88 13.38
C LEU A 185 12.46 10.53 13.03
N THR A 186 11.86 9.44 13.53
CA THR A 186 12.33 8.08 13.25
C THR A 186 12.14 7.73 11.77
N TYR A 187 11.00 8.11 11.19
CA TYR A 187 10.74 7.93 9.76
C TYR A 187 11.73 8.70 8.89
N HIS A 188 12.02 9.95 9.26
CA HIS A 188 13.00 10.77 8.57
C HIS A 188 14.42 10.18 8.67
N ALA A 189 14.85 9.75 9.86
CA ALA A 189 16.15 9.12 10.07
C ALA A 189 16.33 7.87 9.20
N VAL A 190 15.29 7.03 9.10
CA VAL A 190 15.29 5.86 8.20
C VAL A 190 15.35 6.25 6.73
N ARG A 191 14.64 7.31 6.31
CA ARG A 191 14.71 7.81 4.93
C ARG A 191 16.11 8.30 4.57
N LEU A 192 16.77 8.99 5.50
CA LEU A 192 18.17 9.41 5.38
C LEU A 192 19.17 8.25 5.51
N LYS A 193 18.70 7.02 5.73
CA LYS A 193 19.53 5.82 5.98
C LYS A 193 20.40 5.93 7.24
N ASN A 194 20.03 6.79 8.19
CA ASN A 194 20.70 6.93 9.48
C ASN A 194 20.03 6.01 10.52
N TYR A 195 20.33 4.72 10.41
CA TYR A 195 19.68 3.67 11.19
C TYR A 195 20.09 3.66 12.66
N GLU A 196 21.31 4.08 12.99
CA GLU A 196 21.77 4.24 14.38
C GLU A 196 20.94 5.30 15.11
N SER A 197 20.68 6.44 14.45
CA SER A 197 19.80 7.47 15.00
C SER A 197 18.36 6.98 15.14
N ALA A 198 17.85 6.21 14.17
CA ALA A 198 16.51 5.62 14.28
C ALA A 198 16.38 4.67 15.49
N ILE A 199 17.40 3.84 15.75
CA ILE A 199 17.45 2.97 16.93
C ILE A 199 17.56 3.79 18.22
N GLY A 200 18.44 4.80 18.27
CA GLY A 200 18.57 5.68 19.44
C GLY A 200 17.29 6.45 19.77
N LEU A 201 16.51 6.83 18.75
CA LEU A 201 15.19 7.43 18.93
C LEU A 201 14.20 6.44 19.56
N LEU A 202 14.16 5.19 19.08
CA LEU A 202 13.30 4.15 19.69
C LEU A 202 13.67 3.88 21.15
N GLU A 203 14.97 3.83 21.47
CA GLU A 203 15.44 3.66 22.85
C GLU A 203 15.00 4.83 23.73
N THR A 204 15.09 6.05 23.21
CA THR A 204 14.62 7.26 23.90
C THR A 204 13.12 7.21 24.15
N VAL A 205 12.32 6.80 23.17
CA VAL A 205 10.87 6.63 23.30
C VAL A 205 10.53 5.64 24.41
N LYS A 206 11.21 4.48 24.43
CA LYS A 206 11.04 3.46 25.47
C LYS A 206 11.42 3.99 26.86
N ASN A 207 12.60 4.60 27.00
CA ASN A 207 13.11 5.08 28.28
C ASN A 207 12.21 6.16 28.91
N ASN A 208 11.48 6.91 28.07
CA ASN A 208 10.52 7.93 28.52
C ASN A 208 9.08 7.40 28.70
N GLY A 209 8.85 6.09 28.51
CA GLY A 209 7.53 5.49 28.63
C GLY A 209 6.51 6.12 27.68
N ILE A 210 6.96 6.42 26.46
CA ILE A 210 6.13 6.89 25.35
C ILE A 210 5.72 5.66 24.52
N GLU A 211 4.45 5.57 24.19
CA GLU A 211 3.93 4.46 23.38
C GLU A 211 4.36 4.62 21.92
N ILE A 212 4.79 3.53 21.29
CA ILE A 212 5.15 3.51 19.86
C ILE A 212 3.96 2.96 19.08
N SER A 213 3.57 3.63 18.00
CA SER A 213 2.56 3.03 17.13
C SER A 213 3.10 1.78 16.43
N PRO A 214 2.29 0.72 16.31
CA PRO A 214 2.69 -0.47 15.56
C PRO A 214 3.05 -0.17 14.09
N LYS A 215 2.44 0.88 13.50
CA LYS A 215 2.75 1.35 12.15
C LYS A 215 4.21 1.76 12.02
N LEU A 216 4.77 2.47 13.01
CA LEU A 216 6.19 2.84 13.00
C LEU A 216 7.09 1.60 13.03
N LEU A 217 6.77 0.64 13.90
CA LEU A 217 7.56 -0.60 14.03
C LEU A 217 7.56 -1.41 12.73
N HIS A 218 6.42 -1.47 12.05
CA HIS A 218 6.34 -2.11 10.74
C HIS A 218 7.17 -1.40 9.68
N ILE A 219 7.10 -0.05 9.60
CA ILE A 219 7.92 0.74 8.67
C ILE A 219 9.41 0.50 8.91
N LEU A 220 9.83 0.47 10.18
CA LEU A 220 11.22 0.21 10.55
C LEU A 220 11.67 -1.20 10.18
N ALA A 221 10.87 -2.21 10.52
CA ALA A 221 11.16 -3.60 10.18
C ALA A 221 11.29 -3.77 8.65
N THR A 222 10.33 -3.26 7.88
CA THR A 222 10.38 -3.29 6.41
C THR A 222 11.61 -2.57 5.86
N SER A 223 11.93 -1.38 6.38
CA SER A 223 13.08 -0.60 5.91
C SER A 223 14.42 -1.27 6.22
N PHE A 224 14.59 -1.79 7.44
CA PHE A 224 15.79 -2.55 7.81
C PHE A 224 15.92 -3.85 7.00
N ARG A 225 14.80 -4.53 6.72
CA ARG A 225 14.77 -5.73 5.88
C ARG A 225 15.19 -5.44 4.45
N GLN A 226 14.69 -4.36 3.83
CA GLN A 226 15.10 -3.93 2.49
C GLN A 226 16.61 -3.63 2.40
N LYS A 227 17.26 -3.33 3.54
CA LYS A 227 18.72 -3.17 3.66
C LYS A 227 19.47 -4.41 4.09
N LYS A 228 18.78 -5.55 4.20
CA LYS A 228 19.34 -6.82 4.70
C LYS A 228 19.92 -6.71 6.12
N MET A 229 19.47 -5.73 6.91
CA MET A 229 19.84 -5.55 8.32
C MET A 229 18.96 -6.43 9.21
N PHE A 230 18.99 -7.74 8.98
CA PHE A 230 18.04 -8.66 9.58
C PHE A 230 18.10 -8.69 11.11
N ASP A 231 19.28 -8.50 11.71
CA ASP A 231 19.40 -8.48 13.18
C ASP A 231 18.69 -7.25 13.77
N ALA A 232 18.74 -6.10 13.09
CA ALA A 232 17.98 -4.91 13.49
C ALA A 232 16.46 -5.14 13.35
N VAL A 233 16.03 -5.87 12.30
CA VAL A 233 14.61 -6.27 12.15
C VAL A 233 14.18 -7.12 13.35
N LEU A 234 14.96 -8.14 13.71
CA LEU A 234 14.64 -9.02 14.85
C LEU A 234 14.61 -8.26 16.17
N VAL A 235 15.49 -7.27 16.37
CA VAL A 235 15.45 -6.38 17.55
C VAL A 235 14.16 -5.56 17.56
N VAL A 236 13.75 -4.97 16.43
CA VAL A 236 12.50 -4.22 16.31
C VAL A 236 11.28 -5.10 16.59
N LEU A 237 11.22 -6.29 15.99
CA LEU A 237 10.10 -7.23 16.19
C LEU A 237 10.02 -7.73 17.63
N ARG A 238 11.16 -8.02 18.27
CA ARG A 238 11.19 -8.37 19.69
C ARG A 238 10.68 -7.23 20.56
N LYS A 239 11.11 -6.00 20.28
CA LYS A 239 10.64 -4.82 21.03
C LYS A 239 9.16 -4.57 20.81
N ALA A 240 8.66 -4.77 19.59
CA ALA A 240 7.24 -4.70 19.28
C ALA A 240 6.44 -5.72 20.10
N ALA A 241 6.90 -6.97 20.15
CA ALA A 241 6.26 -8.01 20.96
C ALA A 241 6.25 -7.66 22.46
N GLU A 242 7.40 -7.26 23.02
CA GLU A 242 7.53 -6.84 24.43
C GLU A 242 6.54 -5.72 24.77
N MET A 243 6.35 -4.74 23.89
CA MET A 243 5.44 -3.61 24.14
C MET A 243 3.97 -3.99 24.07
N MET A 244 3.61 -4.85 23.11
CA MET A 244 2.22 -5.22 22.85
C MET A 244 1.68 -6.24 23.84
N GLU A 245 2.54 -7.05 24.47
CA GLU A 245 2.15 -7.97 25.54
C GLU A 245 1.45 -7.24 26.70
N TYR A 246 1.83 -5.99 26.99
CA TYR A 246 1.24 -5.19 28.06
C TYR A 246 -0.07 -4.49 27.68
N GLN A 247 -0.36 -4.32 26.39
CA GLN A 247 -1.44 -3.45 25.91
C GLN A 247 -2.67 -4.19 25.39
N ASN A 248 -2.72 -5.52 25.50
CA ASN A 248 -3.84 -6.35 25.04
C ASN A 248 -4.22 -6.05 23.57
N VAL A 249 -3.19 -5.86 22.75
CA VAL A 249 -3.37 -5.36 21.38
C VAL A 249 -3.94 -6.48 20.51
N GLY A 250 -5.04 -6.20 19.80
CA GLY A 250 -5.80 -7.21 19.06
C GLY A 250 -4.98 -8.02 18.03
N ASN A 251 -5.54 -9.17 17.61
CA ASN A 251 -4.91 -10.18 16.74
C ASN A 251 -4.28 -9.62 15.45
N PHE A 252 -4.75 -8.47 14.96
CA PHE A 252 -4.20 -7.81 13.77
C PHE A 252 -2.68 -7.55 13.87
N TYR A 253 -2.21 -6.98 14.98
CA TYR A 253 -0.79 -6.62 15.12
C TYR A 253 0.10 -7.82 15.40
N LYS A 254 -0.43 -8.82 16.12
CA LYS A 254 0.24 -10.11 16.28
C LYS A 254 0.48 -10.75 14.91
N ASN A 255 -0.51 -10.77 14.04
CA ASN A 255 -0.37 -11.28 12.67
C ASN A 255 0.63 -10.45 11.84
N MET A 256 0.66 -9.13 12.01
CA MET A 256 1.64 -8.25 11.35
C MET A 256 3.09 -8.58 11.78
N ILE A 257 3.35 -8.77 13.07
CA ILE A 257 4.68 -9.17 13.59
C ILE A 257 5.06 -10.55 13.07
N ILE A 258 4.13 -11.50 13.11
CA ILE A 258 4.35 -12.87 12.60
C ILE A 258 4.68 -12.83 11.11
N GLY A 259 3.90 -12.09 10.31
CA GLY A 259 4.13 -11.94 8.88
C GLY A 259 5.51 -11.37 8.59
N GLU A 260 5.89 -10.27 9.23
CA GLU A 260 7.21 -9.66 9.04
C GLU A 260 8.36 -10.55 9.51
N LEU A 261 8.16 -11.32 10.59
CA LEU A 261 9.13 -12.32 11.06
C LEU A 261 9.35 -13.42 10.01
N LEU A 262 8.28 -13.97 9.45
CA LEU A 262 8.37 -15.02 8.43
C LEU A 262 9.06 -14.50 7.16
N ILE A 263 8.68 -13.31 6.68
CA ILE A 263 9.31 -12.65 5.52
C ILE A 263 10.81 -12.40 5.79
N THR A 264 11.14 -11.96 7.01
CA THR A 264 12.53 -11.71 7.44
C THR A 264 13.36 -12.99 7.46
N LEU A 265 12.82 -14.08 8.02
CA LEU A 265 13.50 -15.37 8.06
C LEU A 265 13.72 -15.95 6.67
N ARG A 266 12.71 -15.88 5.80
CA ARG A 266 12.82 -16.26 4.38
C ARG A 266 13.94 -15.47 3.70
N ALA A 267 13.99 -14.16 3.89
CA ALA A 267 15.00 -13.30 3.28
C ALA A 267 16.41 -13.52 3.84
N LYS A 268 16.54 -13.80 5.14
CA LYS A 268 17.83 -14.08 5.81
C LYS A 268 18.38 -15.46 5.46
N PHE A 269 17.50 -16.45 5.26
CA PHE A 269 17.85 -17.86 5.07
C PHE A 269 17.21 -18.46 3.80
N PRO A 270 17.49 -17.91 2.60
CA PRO A 270 16.80 -18.31 1.37
C PRO A 270 16.96 -19.79 0.99
N ASP A 271 18.12 -20.40 1.29
CA ASP A 271 18.42 -21.81 0.96
C ASP A 271 18.06 -22.80 2.08
N ASN A 272 17.48 -22.33 3.19
CA ASN A 272 17.23 -23.15 4.37
C ASN A 272 15.74 -23.11 4.78
N PRO A 273 14.83 -23.70 3.98
CA PRO A 273 13.38 -23.72 4.25
C PRO A 273 13.03 -24.35 5.60
N LYS A 274 13.90 -25.23 6.12
CA LYS A 274 13.76 -25.85 7.45
C LYS A 274 13.68 -24.83 8.59
N VAL A 275 14.38 -23.69 8.47
CA VAL A 275 14.34 -22.61 9.48
C VAL A 275 12.95 -22.00 9.54
N LEU A 276 12.38 -21.67 8.38
CA LEU A 276 11.04 -21.08 8.31
C LEU A 276 9.96 -22.07 8.76
N ILE A 277 10.02 -23.33 8.32
CA ILE A 277 9.06 -24.37 8.73
C ILE A 277 9.13 -24.63 10.24
N SER A 278 10.33 -24.72 10.80
CA SER A 278 10.54 -24.88 12.24
C SER A 278 9.90 -23.73 13.03
N GLN A 279 10.14 -22.49 12.59
CA GLN A 279 9.53 -21.31 13.20
C GLN A 279 8.00 -21.34 13.06
N PHE A 280 7.49 -21.67 11.88
CA PHE A 280 6.07 -21.68 11.58
C PHE A 280 5.31 -22.68 12.46
N ILE A 281 5.80 -23.91 12.58
CA ILE A 281 5.19 -24.96 13.43
C ILE A 281 5.24 -24.56 14.91
N SER A 282 6.28 -23.84 15.34
CA SER A 282 6.34 -23.31 16.70
C SER A 282 5.32 -22.21 16.96
N ILE A 283 5.11 -21.30 15.99
CA ILE A 283 4.12 -20.22 16.07
C ILE A 283 2.69 -20.78 16.01
N PHE A 284 2.45 -21.78 15.16
CA PHE A 284 1.14 -22.41 14.94
C PHE A 284 1.18 -23.90 15.31
N PRO A 285 1.13 -24.27 16.61
CA PRO A 285 1.09 -25.66 17.02
C PRO A 285 -0.08 -26.42 16.36
N GLY A 286 0.18 -27.63 15.85
CA GLY A 286 -0.80 -28.44 15.12
C GLY A 286 -0.74 -28.24 13.60
N SER A 287 -0.12 -27.15 13.12
CA SER A 287 0.06 -26.91 11.69
C SER A 287 0.94 -27.97 11.01
N GLU A 288 1.74 -28.74 11.74
CA GLU A 288 2.52 -29.86 11.19
C GLU A 288 1.65 -30.86 10.42
N ILE A 289 0.41 -31.10 10.85
CA ILE A 289 -0.53 -32.01 10.16
C ILE A 289 -0.93 -31.41 8.81
N MET A 290 -1.34 -30.14 8.81
CA MET A 290 -1.71 -29.41 7.59
C MET A 290 -0.53 -29.33 6.62
N LEU A 291 0.66 -28.98 7.09
CA LEU A 291 1.86 -28.88 6.24
C LEU A 291 2.27 -30.24 5.65
N ASN A 292 1.98 -31.33 6.35
CA ASN A 292 2.20 -32.67 5.84
C ASN A 292 1.18 -33.04 4.74
N GLN A 293 -0.12 -32.77 4.97
CA GLN A 293 -1.20 -33.00 3.99
C GLN A 293 -0.97 -32.20 2.70
N LEU A 294 -0.47 -30.97 2.83
CA LEU A 294 -0.07 -30.12 1.71
C LEU A 294 1.22 -30.58 1.00
N GLY A 295 1.92 -31.60 1.52
CA GLY A 295 3.19 -32.10 0.97
C GLY A 295 4.40 -31.17 1.18
N LEU A 296 4.24 -30.05 1.92
CA LEU A 296 5.31 -29.10 2.19
C LEU A 296 6.34 -29.68 3.17
N LEU A 297 5.87 -30.35 4.22
CA LEU A 297 6.71 -30.91 5.26
C LEU A 297 7.56 -32.07 4.73
N SER A 298 6.92 -33.03 4.06
CA SER A 298 7.58 -34.18 3.44
C SER A 298 8.60 -33.76 2.40
N LEU A 299 8.29 -32.77 1.58
CA LEU A 299 9.20 -32.33 0.51
C LEU A 299 10.51 -31.76 1.07
N ILE A 300 10.44 -30.98 2.15
CA ILE A 300 11.62 -30.36 2.74
C ILE A 300 12.47 -31.34 3.55
N TYR A 301 11.85 -32.31 4.23
CA TYR A 301 12.57 -33.23 5.11
C TYR A 301 12.95 -34.56 4.44
N ASN A 302 12.08 -35.11 3.59
CA ASN A 302 12.25 -36.41 2.94
C ASN A 302 12.52 -36.30 1.42
N GLY A 303 12.32 -35.13 0.82
CA GLY A 303 12.55 -34.92 -0.61
C GLY A 303 11.43 -35.40 -1.52
N THR A 304 10.30 -35.84 -0.95
CA THR A 304 9.11 -36.34 -1.67
C THR A 304 7.88 -35.54 -1.27
N VAL A 305 6.91 -35.42 -2.17
CA VAL A 305 5.64 -34.73 -1.88
C VAL A 305 4.68 -35.62 -1.07
N ASP A 306 4.89 -36.94 -1.08
CA ASP A 306 4.11 -37.91 -0.33
C ASP A 306 4.10 -37.64 1.17
N GLU A 307 2.95 -37.82 1.80
CA GLU A 307 2.77 -37.57 3.24
C GLU A 307 3.74 -38.41 4.07
N ILE A 308 4.38 -37.76 5.04
CA ILE A 308 5.05 -38.50 6.12
C ILE A 308 3.96 -39.25 6.87
N GLY A 309 4.19 -40.53 7.17
CA GLY A 309 3.26 -41.36 7.95
C GLY A 309 3.03 -40.83 9.37
N ASN A 310 2.88 -41.72 10.36
CA ASN A 310 2.48 -41.33 11.71
C ASN A 310 3.38 -40.25 12.37
N LEU A 311 2.96 -38.97 12.27
CA LEU A 311 3.65 -37.79 12.79
C LEU A 311 3.79 -37.81 14.32
N ASN A 312 2.95 -38.59 15.02
CA ASN A 312 2.95 -38.68 16.48
C ASN A 312 4.19 -39.38 17.05
N ASN A 313 4.88 -40.21 16.25
CA ASN A 313 5.98 -41.04 16.77
C ASN A 313 7.38 -40.48 16.48
N ASN A 314 7.55 -39.61 15.47
CA ASN A 314 8.83 -38.96 15.15
C ASN A 314 8.59 -37.78 14.20
N LEU A 315 8.37 -36.57 14.74
CA LEU A 315 8.38 -35.37 13.92
C LEU A 315 9.82 -35.13 13.46
N PRO A 316 10.14 -35.09 12.14
CA PRO A 316 11.51 -34.86 11.67
C PRO A 316 11.98 -33.39 11.87
N VAL A 317 11.15 -32.58 12.53
CA VAL A 317 11.33 -31.14 12.69
C VAL A 317 11.70 -30.81 14.13
N SER A 318 12.88 -30.22 14.31
CA SER A 318 13.22 -29.51 15.55
C SER A 318 12.39 -28.23 15.63
N LYS A 319 11.48 -28.11 16.60
CA LYS A 319 10.68 -26.91 16.84
C LYS A 319 11.57 -25.79 17.39
N SER A 320 11.41 -24.57 16.87
CA SER A 320 12.10 -23.38 17.38
C SER A 320 11.52 -22.93 18.72
N GLU A 321 12.33 -22.33 19.57
CA GLU A 321 11.84 -21.67 20.78
C GLU A 321 11.17 -20.35 20.42
N VAL A 322 9.90 -20.20 20.80
CA VAL A 322 9.10 -18.99 20.51
C VAL A 322 8.47 -18.49 21.80
N SER A 323 8.37 -17.17 21.94
CA SER A 323 7.62 -16.56 23.04
C SER A 323 6.14 -16.94 22.97
N ASP A 324 5.51 -17.13 24.13
CA ASP A 324 4.07 -17.38 24.23
C ASP A 324 3.24 -16.24 23.62
N PHE A 325 3.77 -15.01 23.60
CA PHE A 325 3.11 -13.87 22.96
C PHE A 325 2.84 -14.11 21.47
N ILE A 326 3.81 -14.64 20.72
CA ILE A 326 3.66 -14.87 19.27
C ILE A 326 2.96 -16.19 18.95
N LYS A 327 2.90 -17.13 19.90
CA LYS A 327 2.29 -18.44 19.72
C LYS A 327 0.77 -18.32 19.58
N ILE A 328 0.18 -18.96 18.57
CA ILE A 328 -1.26 -19.00 18.30
C ILE A 328 -1.72 -20.44 18.56
N THR A 329 -2.25 -20.68 19.77
CA THR A 329 -2.71 -22.02 20.19
C THR A 329 -4.07 -22.38 19.62
N ASP A 330 -4.95 -21.39 19.47
CA ASP A 330 -6.35 -21.58 19.07
C ASP A 330 -6.63 -20.78 17.80
N GLY A 331 -6.11 -21.26 16.68
CA GLY A 331 -6.32 -20.61 15.39
C GLY A 331 -5.47 -21.21 14.27
N TYR A 332 -5.84 -20.86 13.05
CA TYR A 332 -5.06 -21.20 11.86
C TYR A 332 -4.12 -20.06 11.47
N PRO A 333 -3.02 -20.36 10.77
CA PRO A 333 -2.23 -19.35 10.09
C PRO A 333 -3.07 -18.58 9.07
N THR A 334 -2.67 -17.35 8.76
CA THR A 334 -3.29 -16.56 7.69
C THR A 334 -2.85 -17.03 6.31
N ILE A 335 -3.60 -16.67 5.26
CA ILE A 335 -3.26 -17.03 3.88
C ILE A 335 -1.93 -16.40 3.45
N GLU A 336 -1.60 -15.22 3.97
CA GLU A 336 -0.32 -14.55 3.77
C GLU A 336 0.82 -15.35 4.40
N ASN A 337 0.63 -15.89 5.61
CA ASN A 337 1.63 -16.77 6.23
C ASN A 337 1.83 -18.06 5.43
N MET A 338 0.76 -18.62 4.86
CA MET A 338 0.86 -19.79 3.98
C MET A 338 1.59 -19.45 2.68
N THR A 339 1.30 -18.30 2.09
CA THR A 339 1.96 -17.81 0.87
C THR A 339 3.48 -17.70 1.08
N GLU A 340 3.92 -17.18 2.23
CA GLU A 340 5.34 -17.11 2.59
C GLU A 340 6.02 -18.49 2.66
N LEU A 341 5.33 -19.51 3.14
CA LEU A 341 5.84 -20.89 3.10
C LEU A 341 5.96 -21.41 1.67
N TYR A 342 4.94 -21.21 0.83
CA TYR A 342 4.99 -21.65 -0.57
C TYR A 342 6.09 -20.95 -1.36
N ILE A 343 6.31 -19.65 -1.14
CA ILE A 343 7.45 -18.93 -1.74
C ILE A 343 8.74 -19.63 -1.32
N THR A 344 8.93 -19.88 -0.03
CA THR A 344 10.17 -20.48 0.49
C THR A 344 10.41 -21.89 -0.05
N VAL A 345 9.37 -22.73 -0.10
CA VAL A 345 9.46 -24.11 -0.59
C VAL A 345 9.71 -24.15 -2.10
N LEU A 346 8.96 -23.38 -2.89
CA LEU A 346 9.13 -23.36 -4.34
C LEU A 346 10.47 -22.74 -4.76
N ASN A 347 10.94 -21.70 -4.04
CA ASN A 347 12.29 -21.16 -4.23
C ASN A 347 13.36 -22.25 -3.99
N HIS A 348 13.21 -23.02 -2.91
CA HIS A 348 14.15 -24.09 -2.57
C HIS A 348 14.20 -25.16 -3.68
N ILE A 349 13.06 -25.56 -4.23
CA ILE A 349 13.01 -26.49 -5.39
C ILE A 349 13.72 -25.87 -6.59
N GLY A 350 13.47 -24.59 -6.90
CA GLY A 350 14.10 -23.87 -8.00
C GLY A 350 15.62 -23.77 -7.88
N LEU A 351 16.15 -23.56 -6.68
CA LEU A 351 17.58 -23.53 -6.40
C LEU A 351 18.23 -24.93 -6.47
N HIS A 352 17.46 -25.98 -6.18
CA HIS A 352 17.92 -27.36 -6.13
C HIS A 352 17.36 -28.23 -7.26
N LYS A 353 17.18 -27.68 -8.48
CA LYS A 353 16.66 -28.40 -9.67
C LYS A 353 17.37 -29.72 -9.98
N HIS A 354 18.64 -29.86 -9.61
CA HIS A 354 19.39 -31.11 -9.79
C HIS A 354 18.93 -32.25 -8.86
N LYS A 355 18.28 -31.91 -7.75
CA LYS A 355 17.81 -32.85 -6.72
C LYS A 355 16.35 -33.24 -6.91
N TYR A 356 15.56 -32.35 -7.51
CA TYR A 356 14.11 -32.51 -7.66
C TYR A 356 13.74 -32.63 -9.14
N SER A 357 12.87 -33.58 -9.49
CA SER A 357 12.21 -33.56 -10.80
C SER A 357 11.22 -32.38 -10.80
N SER A 358 11.72 -31.19 -11.13
CA SER A 358 11.08 -29.93 -10.75
C SER A 358 9.66 -29.79 -11.31
N GLU A 359 9.39 -30.22 -12.54
CA GLU A 359 8.03 -30.17 -13.10
C GLU A 359 7.07 -31.15 -12.43
N PHE A 360 7.49 -32.41 -12.21
CA PHE A 360 6.68 -33.40 -11.50
C PHE A 360 6.37 -32.96 -10.06
N VAL A 361 7.39 -32.48 -9.33
CA VAL A 361 7.23 -32.00 -7.96
C VAL A 361 6.29 -30.78 -7.90
N PHE A 362 6.39 -29.86 -8.86
CA PHE A 362 5.47 -28.72 -8.95
C PHE A 362 4.02 -29.18 -9.18
N ASN A 363 3.81 -30.11 -10.12
CA ASN A 363 2.49 -30.69 -10.41
C ASN A 363 1.87 -31.36 -9.19
N GLU A 364 2.61 -32.25 -8.53
CA GLU A 364 2.14 -32.97 -7.35
C GLU A 364 1.82 -32.01 -6.20
N LEU A 365 2.71 -31.04 -5.95
CA LEU A 365 2.50 -30.07 -4.87
C LEU A 365 1.29 -29.16 -5.15
N PHE A 366 1.12 -28.74 -6.41
CA PHE A 366 -0.03 -27.95 -6.82
C PHE A 366 -1.34 -28.72 -6.69
N ASN A 367 -1.38 -29.99 -7.13
CA ASN A 367 -2.56 -30.83 -7.00
C ASN A 367 -2.92 -31.07 -5.53
N LYS A 368 -1.95 -31.41 -4.67
CA LYS A 368 -2.19 -31.51 -3.22
C LYS A 368 -2.74 -30.23 -2.62
N PHE A 369 -2.17 -29.08 -2.99
CA PHE A 369 -2.68 -27.79 -2.55
C PHE A 369 -4.13 -27.56 -2.96
N LYS A 370 -4.44 -27.73 -4.25
CA LYS A 370 -5.78 -27.55 -4.82
C LYS A 370 -6.79 -28.49 -4.15
N ASP A 371 -6.48 -29.78 -4.05
CA ASP A 371 -7.37 -30.78 -3.47
C ASP A 371 -7.63 -30.48 -1.99
N TYR A 372 -6.61 -30.00 -1.26
CA TYR A 372 -6.76 -29.58 0.13
C TYR A 372 -7.65 -28.34 0.27
N VAL A 373 -7.51 -27.35 -0.62
CA VAL A 373 -8.39 -26.17 -0.64
C VAL A 373 -9.83 -26.59 -0.87
N VAL A 374 -10.10 -27.45 -1.87
CA VAL A 374 -11.43 -27.99 -2.15
C VAL A 374 -12.00 -28.68 -0.91
N GLN A 375 -11.23 -29.57 -0.28
CA GLN A 375 -11.65 -30.27 0.94
C GLN A 375 -12.05 -29.30 2.07
N VAL A 376 -11.24 -28.27 2.32
CA VAL A 376 -11.52 -27.26 3.35
C VAL A 376 -12.80 -26.48 3.04
N GLN A 377 -12.98 -26.09 1.77
CA GLN A 377 -14.12 -25.30 1.33
C GLN A 377 -15.43 -26.10 1.38
N GLU A 378 -15.41 -27.37 0.97
CA GLU A 378 -16.55 -28.28 1.07
C GLU A 378 -16.92 -28.57 2.52
N ALA A 379 -15.91 -28.74 3.39
CA ALA A 379 -16.12 -28.94 4.82
C ALA A 379 -16.56 -27.65 5.56
N ASN A 380 -16.55 -26.49 4.90
CA ASN A 380 -16.91 -25.19 5.47
C ASN A 380 -16.20 -24.87 6.80
N ILE A 381 -14.90 -25.17 6.88
CA ILE A 381 -14.13 -24.96 8.13
C ILE A 381 -13.97 -23.45 8.38
N PRO A 382 -14.57 -22.90 9.46
CA PRO A 382 -14.52 -21.47 9.71
C PRO A 382 -13.10 -21.02 10.07
N ASN A 383 -12.72 -19.82 9.65
CA ASN A 383 -11.42 -19.19 9.91
C ASN A 383 -10.19 -19.96 9.39
N HIS A 384 -10.35 -21.02 8.61
CA HIS A 384 -9.24 -21.68 7.92
C HIS A 384 -8.65 -20.76 6.84
N PRO A 385 -7.32 -20.71 6.61
CA PRO A 385 -6.71 -19.86 5.58
C PRO A 385 -7.26 -20.11 4.17
N PHE A 386 -7.71 -21.34 3.92
CA PHE A 386 -8.26 -21.79 2.64
C PHE A 386 -9.80 -21.79 2.58
N SER A 387 -10.48 -21.25 3.60
CA SER A 387 -11.93 -21.09 3.51
C SER A 387 -12.30 -20.03 2.47
N LYS A 388 -13.53 -20.12 1.93
CA LYS A 388 -14.00 -19.23 0.85
C LYS A 388 -13.84 -17.74 1.18
N ASP A 389 -14.06 -17.36 2.44
CA ASP A 389 -13.98 -15.98 2.92
C ASP A 389 -12.55 -15.47 3.16
N LYS A 390 -11.55 -16.36 3.15
CA LYS A 390 -10.14 -16.05 3.44
C LYS A 390 -9.24 -16.23 2.24
N MET A 391 -9.62 -17.08 1.29
CA MET A 391 -8.79 -17.44 0.14
C MET A 391 -8.58 -16.26 -0.81
N ASP A 392 -7.32 -16.07 -1.22
CA ASP A 392 -6.86 -15.13 -2.24
C ASP A 392 -6.04 -15.86 -3.33
N GLU A 393 -5.50 -15.12 -4.31
CA GLU A 393 -4.66 -15.67 -5.37
C GLU A 393 -3.17 -15.80 -5.00
N GLY A 394 -2.77 -15.49 -3.76
CA GLY A 394 -1.37 -15.39 -3.34
C GLY A 394 -0.56 -16.64 -3.64
N ILE A 395 -1.01 -17.82 -3.20
CA ILE A 395 -0.29 -19.09 -3.42
C ILE A 395 -0.27 -19.47 -4.91
N VAL A 396 -1.38 -19.27 -5.62
CA VAL A 396 -1.47 -19.56 -7.07
C VAL A 396 -0.53 -18.67 -7.87
N ASN A 397 -0.43 -17.38 -7.50
CA ASN A 397 0.54 -16.45 -8.07
C ASN A 397 1.97 -16.96 -7.92
N VAL A 398 2.32 -17.54 -6.76
CA VAL A 398 3.66 -18.12 -6.55
C VAL A 398 3.89 -19.32 -7.47
N PHE A 399 2.93 -20.23 -7.60
CA PHE A 399 3.02 -21.36 -8.53
C PHE A 399 3.18 -20.91 -9.98
N VAL A 400 2.34 -19.97 -10.43
CA VAL A 400 2.39 -19.41 -11.78
C VAL A 400 3.74 -18.76 -12.05
N ARG A 401 4.17 -17.85 -11.17
CA ARG A 401 5.45 -17.15 -11.29
C ARG A 401 6.62 -18.14 -11.37
N ARG A 402 6.69 -19.08 -10.43
CA ARG A 402 7.78 -20.06 -10.37
C ARG A 402 7.75 -21.01 -11.56
N THR A 403 6.59 -21.41 -12.05
CA THR A 403 6.48 -22.25 -13.25
C THR A 403 7.02 -21.53 -14.48
N ILE A 404 6.70 -20.24 -14.63
CA ILE A 404 7.20 -19.42 -15.75
C ILE A 404 8.70 -19.14 -15.60
N GLU A 405 9.16 -18.75 -14.41
CA GLU A 405 10.55 -18.34 -14.18
C GLU A 405 11.50 -19.54 -14.12
N ASP A 406 11.13 -20.59 -13.39
CA ASP A 406 12.01 -21.72 -13.10
C ASP A 406 11.90 -22.84 -14.11
N LEU A 407 10.68 -23.19 -14.52
CA LEU A 407 10.43 -24.29 -15.47
C LEU A 407 10.37 -23.80 -16.93
N LYS A 408 10.27 -22.48 -17.16
CA LYS A 408 10.09 -21.89 -18.50
C LYS A 408 8.87 -22.47 -19.23
N ASN A 409 7.82 -22.84 -18.50
CA ASN A 409 6.65 -23.53 -19.03
C ASN A 409 5.35 -22.72 -18.80
N PRO A 410 5.07 -21.69 -19.62
CA PRO A 410 3.87 -20.86 -19.45
C PRO A 410 2.56 -21.64 -19.69
N SER A 411 2.58 -22.70 -20.50
CA SER A 411 1.41 -23.57 -20.72
C SER A 411 1.01 -24.29 -19.43
N LEU A 412 1.99 -24.80 -18.68
CA LEU A 412 1.73 -25.41 -17.37
C LEU A 412 1.20 -24.40 -16.36
N ALA A 413 1.77 -23.19 -16.33
CA ALA A 413 1.28 -22.11 -15.47
C ALA A 413 -0.19 -21.74 -15.80
N THR A 414 -0.53 -21.74 -17.08
CA THR A 414 -1.91 -21.55 -17.57
C THR A 414 -2.82 -22.68 -17.09
N ALA A 415 -2.37 -23.94 -17.17
CA ALA A 415 -3.13 -25.09 -16.71
C ALA A 415 -3.37 -25.04 -15.19
N PHE A 416 -2.38 -24.63 -14.39
CA PHE A 416 -2.55 -24.41 -12.95
C PHE A 416 -3.61 -23.36 -12.66
N LEU A 417 -3.50 -22.18 -13.25
CA LEU A 417 -4.47 -21.10 -13.03
C LEU A 417 -5.89 -21.57 -13.42
N LYS A 418 -6.06 -22.14 -14.61
CA LYS A 418 -7.37 -22.62 -15.08
C LYS A 418 -7.95 -23.69 -14.16
N SER A 419 -7.15 -24.71 -13.81
CA SER A 419 -7.62 -25.77 -12.93
C SER A 419 -8.04 -25.22 -11.57
N PHE A 420 -7.32 -24.23 -11.04
CA PHE A 420 -7.65 -23.65 -9.74
C PHE A 420 -8.96 -22.87 -9.79
N LEU A 421 -9.12 -21.99 -10.78
CA LEU A 421 -10.31 -21.15 -10.93
C LEU A 421 -11.58 -21.94 -11.25
N GLN A 422 -11.45 -23.15 -11.81
CA GLN A 422 -12.57 -24.05 -12.08
C GLN A 422 -13.03 -24.83 -10.84
N THR A 423 -12.17 -25.01 -9.83
CA THR A 423 -12.45 -25.90 -8.69
C THR A 423 -12.57 -25.19 -7.36
N CYS A 424 -12.01 -23.99 -7.22
CA CYS A 424 -11.88 -23.30 -5.94
C CYS A 424 -12.60 -21.96 -5.97
N ASP A 425 -13.28 -21.64 -4.87
CA ASP A 425 -13.86 -20.31 -4.64
C ASP A 425 -12.82 -19.40 -3.98
N PHE A 426 -12.86 -18.11 -4.29
CA PHE A 426 -12.01 -17.09 -3.65
C PHE A 426 -12.80 -15.84 -3.33
N ARG A 427 -12.38 -15.17 -2.26
CA ARG A 427 -12.96 -13.88 -1.87
C ARG A 427 -12.56 -12.77 -2.82
N ARG A 428 -11.32 -12.81 -3.32
CA ARG A 428 -10.74 -11.78 -4.18
C ARG A 428 -9.76 -12.40 -5.17
N PHE A 429 -9.85 -11.96 -6.42
CA PHE A 429 -8.91 -12.25 -7.49
C PHE A 429 -8.53 -10.92 -8.15
N ASP A 430 -7.26 -10.54 -8.05
CA ASP A 430 -6.72 -9.31 -8.63
C ASP A 430 -6.06 -9.53 -10.00
N GLY A 431 -5.95 -10.78 -10.46
CA GLY A 431 -5.55 -11.11 -11.81
C GLY A 431 -4.06 -10.98 -12.07
N ARG A 432 -3.21 -10.99 -11.03
CA ARG A 432 -1.75 -10.92 -11.22
C ARG A 432 -1.23 -12.18 -11.89
N ALA A 433 -1.71 -13.36 -11.51
CA ALA A 433 -1.36 -14.62 -12.17
C ALA A 433 -1.68 -14.57 -13.67
N ALA A 434 -2.89 -14.14 -14.01
CA ALA A 434 -3.32 -14.01 -15.39
C ALA A 434 -2.45 -12.99 -16.16
N SER A 435 -2.20 -11.83 -15.55
CA SER A 435 -1.34 -10.78 -16.12
C SER A 435 0.09 -11.28 -16.38
N MET A 436 0.68 -12.05 -15.46
CA MET A 436 1.99 -12.67 -15.64
C MET A 436 1.99 -13.67 -16.80
N ILE A 437 0.97 -14.53 -16.88
CA ILE A 437 0.85 -15.50 -17.98
C ILE A 437 0.74 -14.78 -19.32
N LEU A 438 -0.13 -13.76 -19.43
CA LEU A 438 -0.28 -12.94 -20.63
C LEU A 438 1.07 -12.33 -21.04
N TYR A 439 1.78 -11.73 -20.08
CA TYR A 439 3.06 -11.07 -20.34
C TYR A 439 4.14 -12.03 -20.82
N PHE A 440 4.36 -13.15 -20.13
CA PHE A 440 5.42 -14.08 -20.46
C PHE A 440 5.08 -15.01 -21.63
N ASN A 441 3.79 -15.25 -21.90
CA ASN A 441 3.35 -16.09 -23.00
C ASN A 441 2.94 -15.29 -24.26
N ARG A 442 3.03 -13.96 -24.24
CA ARG A 442 2.55 -13.06 -25.33
C ARG A 442 2.97 -13.47 -26.74
N ASP A 443 4.19 -14.01 -26.85
CA ASP A 443 4.82 -14.35 -28.12
C ASP A 443 4.42 -15.72 -28.66
N ASN A 444 4.14 -16.67 -27.77
CA ASN A 444 3.90 -18.08 -28.11
C ASN A 444 2.43 -18.48 -27.98
N ALA A 445 1.64 -17.71 -27.22
CA ALA A 445 0.23 -17.99 -27.00
C ALA A 445 -0.58 -17.81 -28.29
N GLU A 446 -1.47 -18.78 -28.55
CA GLU A 446 -2.48 -18.66 -29.58
C GLU A 446 -3.49 -17.56 -29.23
N HIS A 447 -4.29 -17.08 -30.21
CA HIS A 447 -5.30 -16.04 -29.93
C HIS A 447 -6.31 -16.51 -28.89
N TYR A 448 -6.87 -17.71 -29.08
CA TYR A 448 -7.87 -18.26 -28.18
C TYR A 448 -7.37 -18.39 -26.72
N GLU A 449 -6.09 -18.66 -26.50
CA GLU A 449 -5.53 -18.82 -25.14
C GLU A 449 -5.51 -17.50 -24.37
N LEU A 450 -5.22 -16.39 -25.06
CA LEU A 450 -5.25 -15.07 -24.44
C LEU A 450 -6.70 -14.61 -24.25
N ASP A 451 -7.56 -14.85 -25.22
CA ASP A 451 -8.97 -14.46 -25.16
C ASP A 451 -9.68 -15.17 -24.00
N GLU A 452 -9.32 -16.44 -23.76
CA GLU A 452 -9.82 -17.19 -22.62
C GLU A 452 -9.33 -16.59 -21.29
N LEU A 453 -8.06 -16.23 -21.17
CA LEU A 453 -7.52 -15.58 -19.96
C LEU A 453 -8.17 -14.23 -19.70
N ILE A 454 -8.35 -13.41 -20.73
CA ILE A 454 -9.03 -12.12 -20.64
C ILE A 454 -10.50 -12.32 -20.24
N THR A 455 -11.17 -13.31 -20.84
CA THR A 455 -12.55 -13.67 -20.50
C THR A 455 -12.68 -14.11 -19.04
N ILE A 456 -11.72 -14.90 -18.55
CA ILE A 456 -11.65 -15.32 -17.15
C ILE A 456 -11.49 -14.11 -16.24
N MET A 457 -10.53 -13.21 -16.52
CA MET A 457 -10.34 -11.98 -15.76
C MET A 457 -11.63 -11.14 -15.74
N GLY A 458 -12.30 -11.06 -16.88
CA GLY A 458 -13.58 -10.40 -17.04
C GLY A 458 -14.71 -10.95 -16.17
N LYS A 459 -14.89 -12.28 -16.18
CA LYS A 459 -15.89 -12.97 -15.35
C LYS A 459 -15.64 -12.79 -13.86
N LEU A 460 -14.38 -12.65 -13.46
CA LEU A 460 -13.97 -12.50 -12.07
C LEU A 460 -13.85 -11.04 -11.64
N HIS A 461 -14.22 -10.10 -12.52
CA HIS A 461 -14.07 -8.66 -12.29
C HIS A 461 -12.64 -8.28 -11.88
N ALA A 462 -11.63 -8.99 -12.41
CA ALA A 462 -10.23 -8.65 -12.21
C ALA A 462 -9.81 -7.58 -13.23
N PRO A 463 -9.11 -6.52 -12.77
CA PRO A 463 -8.61 -5.48 -13.65
C PRO A 463 -7.53 -6.01 -14.58
N LEU A 464 -7.42 -5.42 -15.77
CA LEU A 464 -6.22 -5.56 -16.58
C LEU A 464 -5.14 -4.64 -16.03
N GLY A 465 -4.14 -5.23 -15.37
CA GLY A 465 -2.99 -4.50 -14.85
C GLY A 465 -2.03 -4.03 -15.95
N PHE A 466 -1.04 -3.25 -15.54
CA PHE A 466 -0.02 -2.68 -16.43
C PHE A 466 0.67 -3.74 -17.30
N TYR A 467 1.02 -4.90 -16.73
CA TYR A 467 1.69 -5.98 -17.45
C TYR A 467 0.81 -6.66 -18.49
N ALA A 468 -0.49 -6.85 -18.21
CA ALA A 468 -1.43 -7.43 -19.16
C ALA A 468 -1.59 -6.51 -20.38
N ILE A 469 -1.78 -5.20 -20.16
CA ILE A 469 -1.89 -4.23 -21.25
C ILE A 469 -0.57 -4.14 -22.02
N THR A 470 0.57 -4.06 -21.33
CA THR A 470 1.90 -4.05 -21.96
C THR A 470 2.11 -5.30 -22.84
N ALA A 471 1.68 -6.47 -22.38
CA ALA A 471 1.75 -7.70 -23.14
C ALA A 471 1.00 -7.60 -24.48
N MET A 472 -0.20 -7.01 -24.46
CA MET A 472 -1.03 -6.81 -25.65
C MET A 472 -0.40 -5.82 -26.63
N ILE A 473 0.18 -4.72 -26.14
CA ILE A 473 0.90 -3.74 -26.98
C ILE A 473 2.07 -4.43 -27.69
N LEU A 474 2.95 -5.09 -26.92
CA LEU A 474 4.15 -5.73 -27.47
C LEU A 474 3.81 -6.85 -28.45
N ARG A 475 2.77 -7.64 -28.17
CA ARG A 475 2.30 -8.71 -29.06
C ARG A 475 1.79 -8.17 -30.39
N ASN A 476 0.93 -7.15 -30.35
CA ASN A 476 0.35 -6.56 -31.56
C ASN A 476 1.42 -5.84 -32.40
N ASP A 477 2.39 -5.13 -31.79
CA ASP A 477 3.54 -4.57 -32.51
C ASP A 477 4.32 -5.66 -33.26
N LYS A 478 4.62 -6.78 -32.59
CA LYS A 478 5.37 -7.90 -33.18
C LYS A 478 4.62 -8.55 -34.35
N ARG A 479 3.29 -8.60 -34.28
CA ARG A 479 2.41 -9.13 -35.34
C ARG A 479 2.11 -8.11 -36.44
N MET A 480 2.70 -6.92 -36.39
CA MET A 480 2.47 -5.81 -37.33
C MET A 480 1.04 -5.25 -37.30
N ASN A 481 0.29 -5.51 -36.22
CA ASN A 481 -1.04 -4.93 -35.98
C ASN A 481 -0.91 -3.61 -35.22
N TYR A 482 -0.32 -2.60 -35.87
CA TYR A 482 0.06 -1.35 -35.20
C TYR A 482 -1.13 -0.52 -34.68
N GLU A 483 -2.26 -0.55 -35.38
CA GLU A 483 -3.49 0.14 -34.95
C GLU A 483 -3.98 -0.43 -33.62
N GLU A 484 -4.11 -1.76 -33.52
CA GLU A 484 -4.50 -2.43 -32.28
C GLU A 484 -3.48 -2.18 -31.16
N ALA A 485 -2.18 -2.21 -31.46
CA ALA A 485 -1.13 -1.90 -30.49
C ALA A 485 -1.28 -0.48 -29.92
N TYR A 486 -1.63 0.49 -30.77
CA TYR A 486 -1.86 1.88 -30.35
C TYR A 486 -3.16 2.04 -29.53
N GLU A 487 -4.21 1.29 -29.84
CA GLU A 487 -5.43 1.28 -29.02
C GLU A 487 -5.17 0.73 -27.62
N TRP A 488 -4.36 -0.33 -27.49
CA TRP A 488 -3.90 -0.79 -26.17
C TRP A 488 -3.01 0.23 -25.46
N TYR A 489 -2.19 0.98 -26.21
CA TYR A 489 -1.39 2.06 -25.65
C TYR A 489 -2.25 3.20 -25.07
N LYS A 490 -3.31 3.64 -25.76
CA LYS A 490 -4.25 4.63 -25.21
C LYS A 490 -4.87 4.16 -23.89
N LYS A 491 -5.24 2.88 -23.79
CA LYS A 491 -5.77 2.27 -22.57
C LYS A 491 -4.73 2.18 -21.45
N LEU A 492 -3.45 2.05 -21.79
CA LEU A 492 -2.38 2.12 -20.81
C LEU A 492 -2.28 3.53 -20.21
N LEU A 493 -2.42 4.58 -21.04
CA LEU A 493 -2.35 5.97 -20.57
C LEU A 493 -3.46 6.31 -19.57
N THR A 494 -4.65 5.73 -19.72
CA THR A 494 -5.76 5.95 -18.76
C THR A 494 -5.50 5.33 -17.38
N LEU A 495 -4.50 4.45 -17.23
CA LEU A 495 -4.10 3.93 -15.91
C LEU A 495 -3.40 4.97 -15.04
N GLY A 496 -2.83 6.03 -15.63
CA GLY A 496 -2.04 7.03 -14.90
C GLY A 496 -0.79 6.45 -14.20
N LYS A 497 -0.32 5.25 -14.59
CA LYS A 497 0.90 4.66 -14.06
C LYS A 497 2.13 5.18 -14.82
N SER A 498 3.21 5.44 -14.08
CA SER A 498 4.49 5.80 -14.68
C SER A 498 5.00 4.69 -15.62
N ILE A 499 5.31 5.06 -16.86
CA ILE A 499 5.84 4.12 -17.85
C ILE A 499 7.33 3.90 -17.58
N THR A 500 7.66 2.80 -16.91
CA THR A 500 9.05 2.41 -16.64
C THR A 500 9.55 1.24 -17.50
N HIS A 501 8.63 0.54 -18.18
CA HIS A 501 8.94 -0.68 -18.93
C HIS A 501 9.72 -0.38 -20.21
N PHE A 502 10.93 -0.93 -20.32
CA PHE A 502 11.86 -0.59 -21.41
C PHE A 502 11.35 -0.99 -22.80
N ASP A 503 10.87 -2.23 -23.00
CA ASP A 503 10.44 -2.66 -24.34
C ASP A 503 9.25 -1.83 -24.85
N LEU A 504 8.34 -1.48 -23.95
CA LEU A 504 7.22 -0.59 -24.22
C LEU A 504 7.72 0.81 -24.64
N ILE A 505 8.68 1.38 -23.91
CA ILE A 505 9.31 2.67 -24.27
C ILE A 505 9.95 2.60 -25.67
N GLN A 506 10.59 1.48 -26.02
CA GLN A 506 11.14 1.29 -27.36
C GLN A 506 10.06 1.25 -28.44
N VAL A 507 8.93 0.57 -28.19
CA VAL A 507 7.78 0.54 -29.12
C VAL A 507 7.17 1.92 -29.29
N ILE A 508 6.94 2.65 -28.19
CA ILE A 508 6.43 4.03 -28.20
C ILE A 508 7.34 4.92 -29.06
N LYS A 509 8.65 4.85 -28.82
CA LYS A 509 9.65 5.63 -29.57
C LYS A 509 9.72 5.23 -31.04
N LYS A 510 9.69 3.93 -31.34
CA LYS A 510 9.74 3.38 -32.71
C LYS A 510 8.60 3.91 -33.57
N HIS A 511 7.40 4.05 -33.00
CA HIS A 511 6.20 4.50 -33.71
C HIS A 511 5.88 5.98 -33.55
N GLY A 512 6.67 6.72 -32.76
CA GLY A 512 6.45 8.15 -32.53
C GLY A 512 5.17 8.44 -31.73
N TRP A 513 4.75 7.54 -30.84
CA TRP A 513 3.61 7.79 -29.95
C TRP A 513 4.00 8.79 -28.86
N GLU A 514 3.06 9.63 -28.43
CA GLU A 514 3.29 10.64 -27.39
C GLU A 514 3.49 9.99 -26.03
N LEU A 515 4.54 10.40 -25.30
CA LEU A 515 4.79 9.99 -23.92
C LEU A 515 3.96 10.84 -22.94
N PRO A 516 3.58 10.30 -21.76
CA PRO A 516 2.96 11.07 -20.70
C PRO A 516 3.77 12.32 -20.31
N GLU A 517 3.09 13.39 -19.87
CA GLU A 517 3.75 14.65 -19.48
C GLU A 517 4.72 14.48 -18.30
N ASP A 518 4.45 13.53 -17.40
CA ASP A 518 5.24 13.21 -16.21
C ASP A 518 6.30 12.13 -16.46
N PHE A 519 6.54 11.74 -17.72
CA PHE A 519 7.49 10.70 -18.06
C PHE A 519 8.94 11.06 -17.69
N ASP A 520 9.61 10.17 -16.98
CA ASP A 520 11.03 10.33 -16.68
C ASP A 520 11.90 10.13 -17.94
N HIS A 521 12.25 11.25 -18.59
CA HIS A 521 13.14 11.26 -19.74
C HIS A 521 14.54 10.67 -19.48
N SER A 522 14.95 10.47 -18.22
CA SER A 522 16.18 9.76 -17.89
C SER A 522 16.15 8.30 -18.38
N LEU A 523 14.96 7.69 -18.43
CA LEU A 523 14.76 6.31 -18.88
C LEU A 523 15.12 6.11 -20.36
N LEU A 524 15.03 7.16 -21.19
CA LEU A 524 15.44 7.11 -22.60
C LEU A 524 16.96 6.94 -22.76
N LYS A 525 17.74 7.23 -21.72
CA LYS A 525 19.21 7.15 -21.71
C LYS A 525 19.72 5.79 -21.19
N LEU A 526 18.88 4.99 -20.55
CA LEU A 526 19.23 3.67 -19.99
C LEU A 526 19.29 2.59 -21.08
N GLN A 527 20.28 2.65 -21.98
CA GLN A 527 20.45 1.65 -23.05
C GLN A 527 21.14 0.34 -22.59
N TYR A 528 21.72 0.26 -21.39
CA TYR A 528 22.71 -0.79 -21.05
C TYR A 528 22.60 -1.44 -19.64
N MET A 529 21.44 -1.98 -19.24
CA MET A 529 21.38 -2.90 -18.09
C MET A 529 21.14 -4.36 -18.52
N ASN A 530 21.60 -5.36 -17.77
CA ASN A 530 21.52 -6.77 -18.17
C ASN A 530 20.08 -7.31 -18.15
N LEU A 531 19.67 -8.14 -19.13
CA LEU A 531 18.28 -8.62 -19.30
C LEU A 531 17.72 -9.46 -18.13
N GLN A 532 18.57 -10.03 -17.29
CA GLN A 532 18.16 -10.84 -16.13
C GLN A 532 17.87 -9.99 -14.89
N ASP A 533 18.70 -8.98 -14.59
CA ASP A 533 18.45 -8.01 -13.50
C ASP A 533 17.18 -7.17 -13.77
N ARG A 534 16.77 -7.03 -15.04
CA ARG A 534 15.57 -6.27 -15.46
C ARG A 534 14.23 -6.88 -15.02
N ARG A 535 14.10 -8.22 -15.03
CA ARG A 535 12.80 -8.90 -14.79
C ARG A 535 12.42 -9.02 -13.32
N GLU A 536 13.40 -9.10 -12.42
CA GLU A 536 13.16 -9.16 -10.96
C GLU A 536 12.78 -7.78 -10.39
N ILE A 537 13.36 -6.69 -10.91
CA ILE A 537 13.07 -5.31 -10.46
C ILE A 537 11.63 -4.88 -10.83
N GLU A 538 11.16 -5.30 -12.01
CA GLU A 538 9.84 -4.94 -12.56
C GLU A 538 8.67 -5.45 -11.69
N PHE A 539 8.75 -6.66 -11.13
CA PHE A 539 7.66 -7.24 -10.31
C PHE A 539 7.76 -6.98 -8.80
N GLU A 540 8.93 -6.62 -8.25
CA GLU A 540 9.09 -6.38 -6.80
C GLU A 540 8.64 -4.98 -6.34
N GLN A 541 8.49 -4.01 -7.25
CA GLN A 541 8.23 -2.60 -6.91
C GLN A 541 6.74 -2.20 -6.86
N ASP A 542 5.81 -3.04 -7.33
CA ASP A 542 4.44 -2.61 -7.69
C ASP A 542 3.38 -3.03 -6.65
N ASN A 543 3.61 -2.72 -5.36
CA ASN A 543 2.61 -2.92 -4.30
C ASN A 543 1.47 -1.88 -4.32
N ASP A 544 1.55 -0.86 -5.19
CA ASP A 544 0.57 0.22 -5.31
C ASP A 544 -0.13 0.16 -6.68
N GLU A 545 -1.20 -0.64 -6.82
CA GLU A 545 -2.01 -0.68 -8.05
C GLU A 545 -3.37 0.02 -7.88
N VAL A 546 -3.69 0.93 -8.81
CA VAL A 546 -5.04 1.42 -9.09
C VAL A 546 -5.67 0.55 -10.18
N VAL A 547 -6.92 0.15 -9.94
CA VAL A 547 -7.68 -0.91 -10.63
C VAL A 547 -8.66 -0.29 -11.64
N ILE A 548 -8.65 -0.76 -12.90
CA ILE A 548 -9.76 -0.50 -13.83
C ILE A 548 -10.90 -1.47 -13.51
N ASN A 549 -12.01 -0.95 -12.98
CA ASN A 549 -13.28 -1.67 -12.86
C ASN A 549 -14.24 -1.16 -13.95
N ASP A 550 -14.05 -1.60 -15.20
CA ASP A 550 -14.98 -1.30 -16.30
C ASP A 550 -15.53 -2.62 -16.90
N PRO A 551 -16.73 -3.05 -16.46
CA PRO A 551 -17.40 -4.24 -16.97
C PRO A 551 -17.81 -4.13 -18.45
N GLU A 552 -18.03 -2.91 -18.95
CA GLU A 552 -18.45 -2.65 -20.33
C GLU A 552 -17.26 -2.82 -21.29
N PHE A 553 -16.07 -2.41 -20.85
CA PHE A 553 -14.81 -2.62 -21.56
C PHE A 553 -14.47 -4.11 -21.77
N VAL A 554 -14.64 -4.93 -20.73
CA VAL A 554 -14.41 -6.39 -20.79
C VAL A 554 -15.39 -7.07 -21.76
N GLN A 555 -16.66 -6.68 -21.75
CA GLN A 555 -17.68 -7.23 -22.66
C GLN A 555 -17.42 -6.82 -24.12
N ASN A 556 -17.02 -5.57 -24.35
CA ASN A 556 -16.68 -5.07 -25.69
C ASN A 556 -15.44 -5.76 -26.28
N LEU A 557 -14.48 -6.18 -25.45
CA LEU A 557 -13.32 -6.94 -25.92
C LEU A 557 -13.72 -8.33 -26.43
N SER A 558 -14.61 -9.03 -25.71
CA SER A 558 -15.14 -10.34 -26.14
C SER A 558 -15.92 -10.24 -27.46
N ALA A 559 -16.72 -9.18 -27.63
CA ALA A 559 -17.51 -8.97 -28.83
C ALA A 559 -16.67 -8.59 -30.07
N THR A 560 -15.59 -7.82 -29.87
CA THR A 560 -14.69 -7.41 -30.95
C THR A 560 -13.85 -8.58 -31.47
N LEU A 561 -13.54 -9.56 -30.62
CA LEU A 561 -12.78 -10.76 -30.98
C LEU A 561 -13.65 -11.81 -31.70
N ASP A 562 -14.94 -11.92 -31.36
CA ASP A 562 -15.89 -12.81 -32.05
C ASP A 562 -16.14 -12.39 -33.53
N GLU A 563 -16.06 -11.08 -33.83
CA GLU A 563 -16.14 -10.55 -35.20
C GLU A 563 -14.90 -10.83 -36.05
N VAL A 564 -13.75 -11.13 -35.42
CA VAL A 564 -12.48 -11.47 -36.10
C VAL A 564 -12.36 -12.96 -36.37
N VAL A 565 -13.10 -13.82 -35.64
CA VAL A 565 -13.12 -15.29 -35.86
C VAL A 565 -14.19 -15.71 -36.88
N THR A 566 -15.17 -14.85 -37.16
CA THR A 566 -16.24 -15.10 -38.14
C THR A 566 -16.04 -14.43 -39.51
N LYS A 567 -14.89 -13.79 -39.72
CA LYS A 567 -14.38 -13.33 -41.03
C LYS A 567 -13.08 -14.04 -41.36
#